data_AF-A0A921Z946-F1
#
_entry.id   AF-A0A921Z946-F1
#
_cell.length_a   1.000
_cell.length_b   1.000
_cell.length_c   1.000
_cell.angle_alpha   90.00
_cell.angle_beta   90.00
_cell.angle_gamma   90.00
#
_symmetry.space_group_name_H-M   'P 1'
#
loop_
_entity.id
_entity.type
_entity.pdbx_description
1 polymer ?
#
loop_
_entity_poly.entity_id
_entity_poly.type
_entity_poly.pdbx_seq_one_letter_code
_entity_poly.pdbx_strand_id
1 'polypeptide(L)'
;MEGLIRMHNFESWKDAMNERFSDFLPVDLQFQNEEEKEEVATTIKEFYFGDEPVNEKTILSYIDFFSDTMFTHSVLWTSSMHVKNGNNNIYLYEYSFVDEDWPVVPYTDVRGARHCAQEFSLFDGLGVYTSDEIGLSEGFRNLKEIMREMWHNFVTTG
;
A
#
# COMPACT_ATOMS: atom_id res chain seq x y z
N MET A 1 1.35 -3.68 -1.28
CA MET A 1 2.55 -3.01 -0.72
C MET A 1 2.51 -1.50 -1.02
N GLU A 2 1.39 -0.85 -0.68
CA GLU A 2 1.18 0.57 -0.94
C GLU A 2 2.16 1.46 -0.14
N GLY A 3 2.51 1.03 1.07
CA GLY A 3 3.47 1.68 1.96
C GLY A 3 4.89 1.79 1.40
N LEU A 4 5.20 1.16 0.26
CA LEU A 4 6.46 1.39 -0.47
C LEU A 4 6.67 2.87 -0.82
N ILE A 5 5.60 3.65 -0.92
CA ILE A 5 5.70 5.12 -1.08
C ILE A 5 6.52 5.77 0.05
N ARG A 6 6.57 5.18 1.25
CA ARG A 6 7.31 5.71 2.42
C ARG A 6 8.76 5.23 2.53
N MET A 7 9.25 4.47 1.56
CA MET A 7 10.63 4.01 1.56
C MET A 7 11.65 5.15 1.52
N HIS A 8 11.31 6.28 0.89
CA HIS A 8 12.19 7.45 0.84
C HIS A 8 12.42 8.11 2.22
N ASN A 9 11.56 7.82 3.22
CA ASN A 9 11.70 8.32 4.58
C ASN A 9 12.36 7.33 5.54
N PHE A 10 12.48 6.05 5.14
CA PHE A 10 12.80 4.94 6.03
C PHE A 10 14.06 5.19 6.88
N GLU A 11 15.15 5.66 6.25
CA GLU A 11 16.41 5.92 6.97
C GLU A 11 16.27 6.90 8.12
N SER A 12 15.45 7.95 7.96
CA SER A 12 15.21 8.94 9.01
C SER A 12 14.11 8.51 10.00
N TRP A 13 13.13 7.75 9.54
CA TRP A 13 11.94 7.44 10.33
C TRP A 13 12.11 6.19 11.18
N LYS A 14 12.97 5.24 10.80
CA LYS A 14 13.23 4.03 11.61
C LYS A 14 13.67 4.39 13.03
N ASP A 15 14.58 5.34 13.19
CA ASP A 15 15.08 5.78 14.49
C ASP A 15 14.01 6.58 15.25
N ALA A 16 13.33 7.51 14.57
CA ALA A 16 12.26 8.31 15.18
C ALA A 16 11.07 7.44 15.65
N MET A 17 10.70 6.39 14.92
CA MET A 17 9.67 5.42 15.32
C MET A 17 10.10 4.58 16.53
N ASN A 18 11.40 4.34 16.69
CA ASN A 18 11.94 3.69 17.88
C ASN A 18 11.94 4.62 19.10
N GLU A 19 12.24 5.91 18.90
CA GLU A 19 12.23 6.92 19.96
C GLU A 19 10.82 7.27 20.44
N ARG A 20 9.90 7.55 19.50
CA ARG A 20 8.51 7.92 19.82
C ARG A 20 7.54 7.51 18.72
N PHE A 21 7.04 6.27 18.83
CA PHE A 21 6.10 5.71 17.84
C PHE A 21 4.76 6.47 17.78
N SER A 22 4.34 7.09 18.89
CA SER A 22 3.07 7.83 18.96
C SER A 22 2.99 9.04 18.02
N ASP A 23 4.12 9.52 17.51
CA ASP A 23 4.19 10.58 16.50
C ASP A 23 3.84 10.08 15.08
N PHE A 24 3.79 8.77 14.88
CA PHE A 24 3.50 8.12 13.59
C PHE A 24 2.06 7.59 13.50
N LEU A 25 1.26 7.76 14.55
CA LEU A 25 -0.13 7.36 14.54
C LEU A 25 -0.93 8.10 13.45
N PRO A 26 -1.94 7.45 12.86
CA PRO A 26 -2.87 8.11 11.94
C PRO A 26 -3.51 9.35 12.58
N VAL A 27 -3.59 10.43 11.80
CA VAL A 27 -4.06 11.76 12.26
C VAL A 27 -5.56 11.81 12.56
N ASP A 28 -6.30 10.80 12.11
CA ASP A 28 -7.74 10.62 12.31
C ASP A 28 -8.08 9.90 13.63
N LEU A 29 -7.08 9.39 14.36
CA LEU A 29 -7.28 8.88 15.71
C LEU A 29 -7.46 10.02 16.72
N GLN A 30 -8.43 9.86 17.61
CA GLN A 30 -8.71 10.79 18.71
C GLN A 30 -8.44 10.12 20.05
N PHE A 31 -7.80 10.85 20.94
CA PHE A 31 -7.42 10.38 22.27
C PHE A 31 -7.95 11.33 23.33
N GLN A 32 -8.37 10.80 24.47
CA GLN A 32 -8.80 11.58 25.63
C GLN A 32 -7.63 12.27 26.32
N ASN A 33 -6.45 11.65 26.28
CA ASN A 33 -5.21 12.15 26.88
C ASN A 33 -3.97 11.49 26.25
N GLU A 34 -2.78 11.95 26.65
CA GLU A 34 -1.51 11.41 26.14
C GLU A 34 -1.23 9.97 26.61
N GLU A 35 -1.73 9.54 27.77
CA GLU A 35 -1.53 8.17 28.27
C GLU A 35 -2.21 7.15 27.36
N GLU A 36 -3.48 7.40 27.02
CA GLU A 36 -4.23 6.57 26.06
C GLU A 36 -3.54 6.55 24.68
N LYS A 37 -3.01 7.69 24.22
CA LYS A 37 -2.27 7.77 22.96
C LYS A 37 -1.04 6.87 22.97
N GLU A 38 -0.27 6.86 24.05
CA GLU A 38 0.93 6.02 24.17
C GLU A 38 0.57 4.52 24.34
N GLU A 39 -0.52 4.18 25.02
CA GLU A 39 -1.03 2.81 25.11
C GLU A 39 -1.45 2.27 23.72
N VAL A 40 -2.17 3.08 22.94
CA VAL A 40 -2.55 2.74 21.57
C VAL A 40 -1.32 2.65 20.66
N ALA A 41 -0.37 3.58 20.78
CA ALA A 41 0.90 3.54 20.06
C ALA A 41 1.66 2.24 20.33
N THR A 42 1.74 1.83 21.59
CA THR A 42 2.39 0.59 22.02
C THR A 42 1.70 -0.62 21.39
N THR A 43 0.37 -0.69 21.48
CA THR A 43 -0.42 -1.78 20.89
C THR A 43 -0.20 -1.92 19.39
N ILE A 44 -0.19 -0.79 18.66
CA ILE A 44 0.02 -0.78 17.21
C ILE A 44 1.46 -1.17 16.87
N LYS A 45 2.44 -0.66 17.61
CA LYS A 45 3.85 -1.02 17.40
C LYS A 45 4.07 -2.52 17.61
N GLU A 46 3.55 -3.08 18.69
CA GLU A 46 3.62 -4.52 18.97
C GLU A 46 2.91 -5.34 17.89
N PHE A 47 1.78 -4.87 17.35
CA PHE A 47 1.09 -5.57 16.27
C PHE A 47 1.94 -5.73 15.00
N TYR A 48 2.65 -4.68 14.56
CA TYR A 48 3.45 -4.73 13.33
C TYR A 48 4.87 -5.26 13.54
N PHE A 49 5.49 -4.91 14.66
CA PHE A 49 6.92 -5.14 14.89
C PHE A 49 7.19 -6.18 15.98
N GLY A 50 6.18 -6.58 16.76
CA GLY A 50 6.37 -7.44 17.92
C GLY A 50 7.34 -6.81 18.92
N ASP A 51 8.29 -7.62 19.40
CA ASP A 51 9.37 -7.19 20.29
C ASP A 51 10.59 -6.61 19.54
N GLU A 52 10.55 -6.58 18.20
CA GLU A 52 11.68 -6.13 17.39
C GLU A 52 11.63 -4.60 17.15
N PRO A 53 12.78 -3.91 17.11
CA PRO A 53 12.81 -2.50 16.76
C PRO A 53 12.53 -2.29 15.26
N VAL A 54 12.14 -1.07 14.90
CA VAL A 54 12.03 -0.66 13.50
C VAL A 54 13.44 -0.53 12.91
N ASN A 55 13.81 -1.42 12.00
CA ASN A 55 15.12 -1.48 11.36
C ASN A 55 15.03 -2.22 10.02
N GLU A 56 16.17 -2.46 9.37
CA GLU A 56 16.26 -3.11 8.06
C GLU A 56 15.64 -4.51 8.04
N LYS A 57 15.68 -5.24 9.16
CA LYS A 57 15.08 -6.59 9.28
C LYS A 57 13.55 -6.53 9.36
N THR A 58 13.00 -5.45 9.88
CA THR A 58 11.55 -5.23 10.04
C THR A 58 10.98 -4.28 8.98
N ILE A 59 11.70 -4.10 7.86
CA ILE A 59 11.30 -3.18 6.80
C ILE A 59 9.97 -3.54 6.14
N LEU A 60 9.65 -4.84 6.03
CA LEU A 60 8.35 -5.28 5.52
C LEU A 60 7.22 -4.87 6.48
N SER A 61 7.41 -5.00 7.79
CA SER A 61 6.46 -4.51 8.79
C SER A 61 6.27 -2.99 8.72
N TYR A 62 7.34 -2.23 8.45
CA TYR A 62 7.25 -0.79 8.19
C TYR A 62 6.39 -0.48 6.96
N ILE A 63 6.58 -1.24 5.87
CA ILE A 63 5.77 -1.10 4.64
C ILE A 63 4.31 -1.48 4.90
N ASP A 64 4.05 -2.54 5.66
CA ASP A 64 2.70 -2.98 5.98
C ASP A 64 1.98 -1.95 6.86
N PHE A 65 2.65 -1.42 7.88
CA PHE A 65 2.15 -0.33 8.71
C PHE A 65 1.70 0.87 7.87
N PHE A 66 2.53 1.34 6.94
CA PHE A 66 2.16 2.46 6.07
C PHE A 66 1.17 2.09 4.96
N SER A 67 1.11 0.82 4.53
CA SER A 67 0.07 0.37 3.61
C SER A 67 -1.30 0.49 4.28
N ASP A 68 -1.41 0.00 5.52
CA ASP A 68 -2.67 -0.06 6.24
C ASP A 68 -3.14 1.29 6.75
N THR A 69 -2.24 2.05 7.38
CA THR A 69 -2.58 3.35 7.96
C THR A 69 -2.90 4.43 6.92
N MET A 70 -2.30 4.36 5.72
CA MET A 70 -2.55 5.35 4.68
C MET A 70 -3.64 4.96 3.69
N PHE A 71 -3.83 3.65 3.44
CA PHE A 71 -4.67 3.19 2.33
C PHE A 71 -5.62 2.06 2.73
N THR A 72 -5.10 0.89 3.13
CA THR A 72 -5.90 -0.34 3.26
C THR A 72 -7.07 -0.15 4.22
N HIS A 73 -6.81 0.41 5.41
CA HIS A 73 -7.84 0.59 6.43
C HIS A 73 -8.98 1.47 5.92
N SER A 74 -8.67 2.64 5.36
CA SER A 74 -9.65 3.60 4.85
C SER A 74 -10.50 3.04 3.72
N VAL A 75 -9.90 2.27 2.81
CA VAL A 75 -10.61 1.60 1.70
C VAL A 75 -11.59 0.56 2.25
N LEU A 76 -11.14 -0.32 3.14
CA LEU A 76 -11.98 -1.38 3.72
C LEU A 76 -13.07 -0.81 4.61
N TRP A 77 -12.75 0.19 5.43
CA TRP A 77 -13.72 0.87 6.29
C TRP A 77 -14.82 1.55 5.47
N THR A 78 -14.45 2.32 4.44
CA THR A 78 -15.40 2.99 3.55
C THR A 78 -16.31 1.99 2.84
N SER A 79 -15.73 0.91 2.33
CA SER A 79 -16.49 -0.17 1.68
C SER A 79 -17.48 -0.83 2.65
N SER A 80 -17.04 -1.11 3.88
CA SER A 80 -17.89 -1.64 4.95
C SER A 80 -19.05 -0.68 5.27
N MET A 81 -18.79 0.62 5.33
CA MET A 81 -19.83 1.63 5.55
C MET A 81 -20.84 1.66 4.40
N HIS A 82 -20.41 1.60 3.14
CA HIS A 82 -21.33 1.53 2.01
C HIS A 82 -22.24 0.29 2.08
N VAL A 83 -21.68 -0.89 2.37
CA VAL A 83 -22.47 -2.12 2.55
C VAL A 83 -23.50 -1.96 3.68
N LYS A 84 -23.07 -1.46 4.84
CA LYS A 84 -23.96 -1.26 6.01
C LYS A 84 -25.11 -0.29 5.73
N ASN A 85 -24.93 0.63 4.79
CA ASN A 85 -25.95 1.59 4.37
C ASN A 85 -26.76 1.12 3.15
N GLY A 86 -26.70 -0.17 2.83
CA GLY A 86 -27.55 -0.79 1.81
C GLY A 86 -27.01 -0.71 0.38
N ASN A 87 -25.79 -0.23 0.17
CA ASN A 87 -25.15 -0.34 -1.15
C ASN A 87 -24.70 -1.79 -1.37
N ASN A 88 -25.22 -2.43 -2.41
CA ASN A 88 -24.89 -3.78 -2.82
C ASN A 88 -24.09 -3.84 -4.13
N ASN A 89 -23.72 -2.69 -4.70
CA ASN A 89 -22.92 -2.57 -5.92
C ASN A 89 -21.55 -1.97 -5.55
N ILE A 90 -20.70 -2.78 -4.93
CA ILE A 90 -19.34 -2.39 -4.52
C ILE A 90 -18.39 -3.44 -5.06
N TYR A 91 -17.38 -2.98 -5.79
CA TYR A 91 -16.33 -3.82 -6.35
C TYR A 91 -15.01 -3.38 -5.75
N LEU A 92 -14.22 -4.36 -5.30
CA LEU A 92 -12.89 -4.15 -4.74
C LEU A 92 -11.93 -5.09 -5.43
N TYR A 93 -10.74 -4.59 -5.74
CA TYR A 93 -9.63 -5.41 -6.18
C TYR A 93 -8.35 -4.95 -5.48
N GLU A 94 -7.40 -5.87 -5.37
CA GLU A 94 -6.04 -5.59 -4.90
C GLU A 94 -5.09 -5.82 -6.08
N TYR A 95 -4.26 -4.82 -6.38
CA TYR A 95 -3.22 -4.96 -7.38
C TYR A 95 -1.92 -5.44 -6.73
N SER A 96 -1.46 -6.63 -7.11
CA SER A 96 -0.28 -7.29 -6.54
C SER A 96 0.75 -7.75 -7.59
N PHE A 97 0.54 -7.41 -8.86
CA PHE A 97 1.48 -7.77 -9.91
C PHE A 97 2.83 -7.08 -9.74
N VAL A 98 3.90 -7.86 -9.90
CA VAL A 98 5.28 -7.42 -9.95
C VAL A 98 5.97 -8.11 -11.11
N ASP A 99 6.77 -7.36 -11.86
CA ASP A 99 7.59 -7.92 -12.93
C ASP A 99 8.92 -8.46 -12.37
N GLU A 100 9.55 -9.39 -13.08
CA GLU A 100 10.85 -9.95 -12.67
C GLU A 100 11.95 -8.89 -12.65
N ASP A 101 11.87 -7.95 -13.58
CA ASP A 101 12.83 -6.84 -13.72
C ASP A 101 12.60 -5.69 -12.73
N TRP A 102 11.52 -5.74 -11.93
CA TRP A 102 11.26 -4.70 -10.94
C TRP A 102 12.26 -4.77 -9.78
N PRO A 103 12.65 -3.62 -9.20
CA PRO A 103 13.58 -3.61 -8.08
C PRO A 103 12.98 -4.31 -6.86
N VAL A 104 13.83 -5.06 -6.15
CA VAL A 104 13.50 -5.60 -4.83
C VAL A 104 13.41 -4.49 -3.81
N VAL A 105 12.62 -4.72 -2.76
CA VAL A 105 12.59 -3.86 -1.59
C VAL A 105 13.96 -3.93 -0.91
N PRO A 106 14.57 -2.78 -0.58
CA PRO A 106 15.86 -2.73 0.12
C PRO A 106 15.91 -3.70 1.31
N TYR A 107 17.06 -4.36 1.50
CA TYR A 107 17.32 -5.33 2.57
C TYR A 107 16.50 -6.63 2.52
N THR A 108 15.80 -6.88 1.42
CA THR A 108 14.99 -8.10 1.23
C THR A 108 15.18 -8.66 -0.18
N ASP A 109 14.67 -9.87 -0.42
CA ASP A 109 14.52 -10.46 -1.75
C ASP A 109 13.08 -10.33 -2.29
N VAL A 110 12.24 -9.53 -1.63
CA VAL A 110 10.82 -9.37 -1.93
C VAL A 110 10.63 -8.24 -2.93
N ARG A 111 9.74 -8.44 -3.91
CA ARG A 111 9.23 -7.39 -4.79
C ARG A 111 7.82 -7.04 -4.38
N GLY A 112 7.47 -5.77 -4.52
CA GLY A 112 6.13 -5.28 -4.20
C GLY A 112 5.56 -4.38 -5.28
N ALA A 113 4.26 -4.51 -5.50
CA ALA A 113 3.50 -3.52 -6.25
C ALA A 113 3.48 -2.22 -5.44
N ARG A 114 4.20 -1.21 -5.94
CA ARG A 114 4.31 0.11 -5.31
C ARG A 114 3.04 0.93 -5.51
N HIS A 115 2.91 1.99 -4.71
CA HIS A 115 1.88 3.01 -4.93
C HIS A 115 1.90 3.51 -6.38
N CYS A 116 0.70 3.57 -6.95
CA CYS A 116 0.44 3.91 -8.33
C CYS A 116 1.04 2.95 -9.39
N ALA A 117 1.35 1.69 -9.05
CA ALA A 117 1.83 0.72 -10.03
C ALA A 117 0.76 0.30 -11.04
N GLN A 118 -0.49 0.21 -10.60
CA GLN A 118 -1.63 -0.24 -11.41
C GLN A 118 -1.97 0.69 -12.57
N GLU A 119 -1.68 1.99 -12.47
CA GLU A 119 -2.01 3.02 -13.45
C GLU A 119 -1.24 2.77 -14.74
N PHE A 120 -0.01 2.27 -14.62
CA PHE A 120 0.78 1.84 -15.78
C PHE A 120 0.17 0.66 -16.50
N SER A 121 -0.70 -0.14 -15.87
CA SER A 121 -1.41 -1.21 -16.57
C SER A 121 -2.53 -0.70 -17.48
N LEU A 122 -2.99 0.55 -17.28
CA LEU A 122 -4.10 1.13 -18.04
C LEU A 122 -3.62 1.95 -19.25
N PHE A 123 -2.57 2.75 -19.08
CA PHE A 123 -2.04 3.62 -20.14
C PHE A 123 -1.34 2.85 -21.26
N ASP A 124 -1.19 3.45 -22.44
CA ASP A 124 -0.29 2.95 -23.48
C ASP A 124 1.17 2.96 -22.97
N GLY A 125 1.96 1.97 -23.37
CA GLY A 125 3.36 1.82 -22.93
C GLY A 125 3.50 1.85 -21.40
N LEU A 126 4.30 2.77 -20.88
CA LEU A 126 4.45 3.08 -19.45
C LEU A 126 3.94 4.50 -19.13
N GLY A 127 2.93 4.96 -19.86
CA GLY A 127 2.33 6.28 -19.69
C GLY A 127 3.30 7.40 -20.07
N VAL A 128 3.75 8.19 -19.09
CA VAL A 128 4.63 9.34 -19.35
C VAL A 128 6.07 8.94 -19.74
N TYR A 129 6.45 7.67 -19.56
CA TYR A 129 7.81 7.19 -19.85
C TYR A 129 7.97 6.67 -21.27
N THR A 130 6.99 5.90 -21.76
CA THR A 130 6.97 5.33 -23.12
C THR A 130 5.54 5.27 -23.64
N SER A 131 5.36 5.44 -24.95
CA SER A 131 4.05 5.37 -25.61
C SER A 131 3.77 4.00 -26.26
N ASP A 132 4.78 3.15 -26.41
CA ASP A 132 4.65 1.83 -27.03
C ASP A 132 4.98 0.69 -26.07
N GLU A 133 4.55 -0.52 -26.43
CA GLU A 133 4.61 -1.73 -25.60
C GLU A 133 5.70 -2.72 -26.05
N ILE A 134 6.60 -2.31 -26.96
CA ILE A 134 7.58 -3.20 -27.60
C ILE A 134 8.55 -3.79 -26.56
N GLY A 135 8.93 -2.98 -25.56
CA GLY A 135 9.88 -3.36 -24.51
C GLY A 135 9.26 -3.99 -23.25
N LEU A 136 7.94 -4.18 -23.21
CA LEU A 136 7.28 -4.73 -22.01
C LEU A 136 7.50 -6.25 -21.90
N SER A 137 7.47 -6.78 -20.68
CA SER A 137 7.45 -8.23 -20.48
C SER A 137 6.13 -8.83 -21.01
N GLU A 138 6.14 -10.12 -21.28
CA GLU A 138 4.92 -10.85 -21.64
C GLU A 138 3.89 -10.81 -20.50
N GLY A 139 4.36 -11.02 -19.27
CA GLY A 139 3.50 -10.97 -18.07
C GLY A 139 2.82 -9.61 -17.90
N PHE A 140 3.55 -8.51 -18.11
CA PHE A 140 2.98 -7.18 -17.99
C PHE A 140 2.03 -6.84 -19.14
N ARG A 141 2.30 -7.27 -20.38
CA ARG A 141 1.32 -7.15 -21.48
C ARG A 141 0.01 -7.87 -21.17
N ASN A 142 0.08 -9.11 -20.68
CA ASN A 142 -1.11 -9.86 -20.27
C ASN A 142 -1.87 -9.16 -19.14
N LEU A 143 -1.18 -8.60 -18.16
CA LEU A 143 -1.82 -7.79 -17.11
C LEU A 143 -2.53 -6.56 -17.67
N LYS A 144 -1.92 -5.84 -18.63
CA LYS A 144 -2.54 -4.69 -19.27
C LYS A 144 -3.85 -5.06 -19.95
N GLU A 145 -3.89 -6.20 -20.65
CA GLU A 145 -5.12 -6.72 -21.26
C GLU A 145 -6.21 -6.96 -20.20
N ILE A 146 -5.89 -7.67 -19.13
CA ILE A 146 -6.82 -7.96 -18.02
C ILE A 146 -7.34 -6.66 -17.38
N MET A 147 -6.44 -5.73 -17.04
CA MET A 147 -6.81 -4.49 -16.36
C MET A 147 -7.65 -3.58 -17.24
N ARG A 148 -7.29 -3.42 -18.51
CA ARG A 148 -8.06 -2.63 -19.47
C ARG A 148 -9.43 -3.24 -19.72
N GLU A 149 -9.54 -4.56 -19.84
CA GLU A 149 -10.82 -5.25 -19.98
C GLU A 149 -11.69 -5.09 -18.73
N MET A 150 -11.14 -5.31 -17.53
CA MET A 150 -11.85 -5.13 -16.27
C MET A 150 -12.42 -3.72 -16.14
N TRP A 151 -11.59 -2.69 -16.37
CA TRP A 151 -12.02 -1.29 -16.29
C TRP A 151 -13.00 -0.91 -17.42
N HIS A 152 -12.81 -1.43 -18.64
CA HIS A 152 -13.77 -1.22 -19.74
C HIS A 152 -15.14 -1.81 -19.41
N ASN A 153 -15.19 -3.02 -18.88
CA ASN A 153 -16.43 -3.70 -18.48
C ASN A 153 -17.11 -2.96 -17.34
N PHE A 154 -16.36 -2.51 -16.33
CA PHE A 154 -16.90 -1.71 -15.23
C PHE A 154 -17.52 -0.39 -15.73
N VAL A 155 -16.83 0.34 -16.62
CA VAL A 155 -17.32 1.59 -17.21
C VAL A 155 -18.58 1.38 -18.06
N THR A 156 -18.67 0.26 -18.78
CA THR A 156 -19.77 0.02 -19.73
C THR A 156 -20.98 -0.68 -19.11
N THR A 157 -20.80 -1.51 -18.08
CA THR A 157 -21.85 -2.40 -17.58
C THR A 157 -22.10 -2.36 -16.07
N GLY A 158 -21.17 -1.82 -15.27
CA GLY A 158 -21.35 -1.67 -13.82
C GLY A 158 -21.10 -2.94 -13.03
#